data_AF-A0A962H2M2-F1
#
_entry.id   AF-A0A962H2M2-F1
#
_cell.length_a   1.000
_cell.length_b   1.000
_cell.length_c   1.000
_cell.angle_alpha   90.00
_cell.angle_beta   90.00
_cell.angle_gamma   90.00
#
_symmetry.space_group_name_H-M   'P 1'
#
loop_
_entity.id
_entity.type
_entity.pdbx_description
1 polymer ?
#
loop_
_entity_poly.entity_id
_entity_poly.type
_entity_poly.pdbx_seq_one_letter_code
_entity_poly.pdbx_strand_id
1 'polypeptide(L)'
;MPAAERLHYLDNLRALAMLAGVLFHAALAYSPLVHPLFPTADRQTSALIDGLVWFSHLFRMPLFFLIAGFFTALLVQRRGLGGLFRNRLFRVMLPFLLFWPLVHLCLSASTLHAVDTVEHPSPLLALIRQFQ
;
A
#
# COMPACT_ATOMS: atom_id res chain seq x y z
N MET A 1 -13.69 12.48 -31.96
CA MET A 1 -14.46 11.48 -31.16
C MET A 1 -14.97 12.20 -29.93
N PRO A 2 -16.27 12.05 -29.58
CA PRO A 2 -16.85 12.75 -28.43
C PRO A 2 -16.07 12.40 -27.16
N ALA A 3 -16.04 13.31 -26.18
CA ALA A 3 -15.37 13.10 -24.92
C ALA A 3 -15.86 11.78 -24.30
N ALA A 4 -15.01 10.76 -24.30
CA ALA A 4 -15.37 9.45 -23.77
C ALA A 4 -15.92 9.62 -22.35
N GLU A 5 -17.16 9.17 -22.16
CA GLU A 5 -17.87 9.24 -20.89
C GLU A 5 -17.02 8.56 -19.80
N ARG A 6 -16.85 9.26 -18.67
CA ARG A 6 -16.04 8.75 -17.57
C ARG A 6 -16.82 7.63 -16.87
N LEU A 7 -16.19 6.48 -16.68
CA LEU A 7 -16.82 5.33 -16.04
C LEU A 7 -16.82 5.49 -14.52
N HIS A 8 -17.73 6.31 -14.02
CA HIS A 8 -17.83 6.69 -12.60
C HIS A 8 -17.96 5.49 -11.64
N TYR A 9 -18.64 4.42 -12.08
CA TYR A 9 -18.81 3.22 -11.25
C TYR A 9 -17.47 2.49 -11.00
N LEU A 10 -16.55 2.45 -11.98
CA LEU A 10 -15.22 1.86 -11.80
C LEU A 10 -14.33 2.72 -10.90
N ASP A 11 -14.46 4.04 -11.01
CA ASP A 11 -13.76 4.96 -10.11
C ASP A 11 -14.24 4.80 -8.66
N ASN A 12 -15.55 4.67 -8.44
CA ASN A 12 -16.14 4.43 -7.12
C ASN A 12 -15.70 3.08 -6.55
N LEU A 13 -15.69 2.02 -7.36
CA LEU A 13 -15.23 0.69 -6.96
C LEU A 13 -13.76 0.71 -6.54
N ARG A 14 -12.92 1.41 -7.32
CA ARG A 14 -11.51 1.63 -6.97
C ARG A 14 -11.37 2.43 -5.68
N ALA A 15 -12.16 3.48 -5.48
CA ALA A 15 -12.11 4.30 -4.27
C ALA A 15 -12.49 3.50 -3.01
N LEU A 16 -13.55 2.69 -3.08
CA LEU A 16 -13.95 1.78 -2.01
C LEU A 16 -12.84 0.78 -1.69
N ALA A 17 -12.24 0.18 -2.72
CA ALA A 17 -11.10 -0.72 -2.56
C ALA A 17 -9.89 -0.03 -1.90
N MET A 18 -9.61 1.24 -2.22
CA MET A 18 -8.55 2.02 -1.58
C MET A 18 -8.83 2.30 -0.09
N LEU A 19 -10.08 2.63 0.26
CA LEU A 19 -10.48 2.82 1.66
C LEU A 19 -10.36 1.52 2.48
N ALA A 20 -10.74 0.38 1.91
CA ALA A 20 -10.49 -0.92 2.53
C ALA A 20 -8.99 -1.19 2.75
N GLY A 21 -8.11 -0.61 1.92
CA GLY A 21 -6.66 -0.62 2.11
C GLY A 21 -6.19 0.08 3.39
N VAL A 22 -6.81 1.21 3.75
CA VAL A 22 -6.49 1.96 4.98
C VAL A 22 -6.84 1.12 6.21
N LEU A 23 -8.04 0.53 6.23
CA LEU A 23 -8.47 -0.37 7.30
C LEU A 23 -7.55 -1.59 7.41
N PHE A 24 -7.16 -2.16 6.28
CA PHE A 24 -6.22 -3.28 6.22
C PHE A 24 -4.88 -2.92 6.87
N HIS A 25 -4.25 -1.78 6.52
CA HIS A 25 -2.96 -1.39 7.10
C HIS A 25 -3.04 -1.08 8.59
N ALA A 26 -4.11 -0.46 9.06
CA ALA A 26 -4.31 -0.22 10.50
C ALA A 26 -4.44 -1.54 11.28
N ALA A 27 -5.15 -2.52 10.70
CA ALA A 27 -5.40 -3.79 11.34
C ALA A 27 -4.20 -4.76 11.34
N LEU A 28 -3.19 -4.54 10.49
CA LEU A 28 -1.95 -5.34 10.48
C LEU A 28 -1.19 -5.27 11.82
N ALA A 29 -1.40 -4.21 12.62
CA ALA A 29 -0.84 -4.12 13.98
C ALA A 29 -1.28 -5.28 14.89
N TYR A 30 -2.46 -5.88 14.63
CA TYR A 30 -3.07 -6.95 15.44
C TYR A 30 -2.98 -8.34 14.78
N SER A 31 -2.31 -8.44 13.63
CA SER A 31 -2.20 -9.68 12.85
C SER A 31 -1.12 -10.60 13.44
N PRO A 32 -1.45 -11.85 13.86
CA PRO A 32 -0.45 -12.82 14.30
C PRO A 32 0.57 -13.16 13.21
N LEU A 33 0.15 -13.14 11.93
CA LEU A 33 0.99 -13.58 10.80
C LEU A 33 2.11 -12.59 10.48
N VAL A 34 1.86 -11.29 10.57
CA VAL A 34 2.87 -10.25 10.29
C VAL A 34 3.49 -9.66 11.55
N HIS A 35 3.03 -10.09 12.74
CA HIS A 35 3.48 -9.61 14.05
C HIS A 35 5.00 -9.47 14.19
N PRO A 36 5.84 -10.44 13.74
CA PRO A 36 7.29 -10.34 13.94
C PRO A 36 7.96 -9.22 13.13
N LEU A 37 7.33 -8.80 12.03
CA LEU A 37 7.92 -7.90 11.03
C LEU A 37 7.24 -6.54 10.98
N PHE A 38 6.07 -6.37 11.60
CA PHE A 38 5.34 -5.12 11.51
C PHE A 38 5.89 -4.09 12.52
N PRO A 39 6.35 -2.90 12.09
CA PRO A 39 7.02 -1.95 12.98
C PRO A 39 6.19 -1.52 14.19
N THR A 40 4.88 -1.40 14.02
CA THR A 40 3.92 -0.99 15.04
C THR A 40 3.03 -2.15 15.49
N ALA A 41 3.57 -3.38 15.53
CA ALA A 41 2.83 -4.54 16.03
C ALA A 41 2.44 -4.34 17.51
N ASP A 42 1.16 -4.56 17.82
CA ASP A 42 0.64 -4.50 19.18
C ASP A 42 0.98 -5.79 19.94
N ARG A 43 1.00 -5.77 21.27
CA ARG A 43 1.17 -6.97 22.09
C ARG A 43 -0.03 -7.91 21.99
N GLN A 44 -1.23 -7.35 21.78
CA GLN A 44 -2.45 -8.10 21.58
C GLN A 44 -2.62 -8.43 20.11
N THR A 45 -2.87 -9.70 19.82
CA THR A 45 -3.19 -10.16 18.48
C THR A 45 -4.59 -10.75 18.44
N SER A 46 -5.27 -10.66 17.29
CA SER A 46 -6.61 -11.21 17.13
C SER A 46 -6.74 -11.98 15.83
N ALA A 47 -7.00 -13.29 15.93
CA ALA A 47 -7.28 -14.15 14.77
C ALA A 47 -8.52 -13.71 13.97
N LEU A 48 -9.53 -13.13 14.63
CA LEU A 48 -10.73 -12.63 13.95
C LEU A 48 -10.41 -11.44 13.03
N ILE A 49 -9.76 -10.41 13.57
CA ILE A 49 -9.23 -9.27 12.81
C ILE A 49 -8.32 -9.76 11.67
N ASP A 50 -7.41 -10.69 11.94
CA ASP A 50 -6.50 -11.24 10.93
C ASP A 50 -7.27 -11.91 9.78
N GLY A 51 -8.26 -12.73 10.08
CA GLY A 51 -9.12 -13.36 9.07
C GLY A 51 -9.84 -12.33 8.18
N LEU A 52 -10.39 -11.26 8.77
CA LEU A 52 -11.05 -10.17 8.02
C LEU A 52 -10.06 -9.41 7.12
N VAL A 53 -8.86 -9.14 7.62
CA VAL A 53 -7.78 -8.44 6.92
C VAL A 53 -7.31 -9.24 5.72
N TRP A 54 -7.04 -10.54 5.88
CA TRP A 54 -6.63 -11.42 4.77
C TRP A 54 -7.75 -11.69 3.77
N PHE A 55 -8.99 -11.82 4.23
CA PHE A 55 -10.14 -11.89 3.33
C PHE A 55 -10.26 -10.63 2.47
N SER A 56 -10.17 -9.45 3.08
CA SER A 56 -10.17 -8.17 2.37
C SER A 56 -9.02 -8.09 1.36
N HIS A 57 -7.82 -8.53 1.75
CA HIS A 57 -6.66 -8.57 0.87
C HIS A 57 -6.88 -9.46 -0.36
N LEU A 58 -7.38 -10.69 -0.13
CA LEU A 58 -7.63 -11.67 -1.17
C LEU A 58 -8.65 -11.19 -2.20
N PHE A 59 -9.63 -10.40 -1.79
CA PHE A 59 -10.61 -9.81 -2.72
C PHE A 59 -10.08 -8.53 -3.38
N ARG A 60 -9.49 -7.63 -2.60
CA ARG A 60 -9.07 -6.29 -3.05
C ARG A 60 -7.93 -6.35 -4.07
N MET A 61 -6.94 -7.22 -3.88
CA MET A 61 -5.78 -7.28 -4.78
C MET A 61 -6.17 -7.73 -6.21
N PRO A 62 -6.90 -8.84 -6.42
CA PRO A 62 -7.43 -9.21 -7.74
C PRO A 62 -8.35 -8.13 -8.34
N LEU A 63 -9.19 -7.49 -7.50
CA LEU A 63 -10.05 -6.39 -7.94
C LEU A 63 -9.22 -5.23 -8.54
N PHE A 64 -8.14 -4.83 -7.88
CA PHE A 64 -7.25 -3.81 -8.43
C PHE A 64 -6.58 -4.26 -9.73
N PHE A 65 -6.15 -5.52 -9.84
CA PHE A 65 -5.58 -6.05 -11.09
C PHE A 65 -6.58 -6.02 -12.24
N LEU A 66 -7.84 -6.42 -12.01
CA LEU A 66 -8.90 -6.37 -13.00
C LEU A 66 -9.14 -4.93 -13.49
N ILE A 67 -9.33 -3.99 -12.56
CA ILE A 67 -9.57 -2.57 -12.87
C ILE A 67 -8.35 -1.97 -13.61
N ALA A 68 -7.14 -2.26 -13.15
CA ALA A 68 -5.91 -1.78 -13.77
C ALA A 68 -5.73 -2.33 -15.19
N GLY A 69 -6.05 -3.61 -15.41
CA GLY A 69 -6.03 -4.24 -16.73
C GLY A 69 -7.03 -3.60 -17.69
N PHE A 70 -8.27 -3.41 -17.25
CA PHE A 70 -9.32 -2.75 -18.01
C PHE A 70 -8.91 -1.34 -18.47
N PHE A 71 -8.45 -0.48 -17.54
CA PHE A 71 -8.00 0.87 -17.88
C PHE A 71 -6.73 0.89 -18.72
N THR A 72 -5.85 -0.10 -18.57
CA THR A 72 -4.66 -0.23 -19.41
C THR A 72 -5.04 -0.54 -20.85
N ALA A 73 -5.94 -1.49 -21.08
CA ALA A 73 -6.44 -1.81 -22.42
C ALA A 73 -7.09 -0.59 -23.08
N LEU A 74 -7.94 0.14 -22.36
CA LEU A 74 -8.55 1.38 -22.85
C LEU A 74 -7.50 2.46 -23.18
N LEU A 75 -6.46 2.59 -22.36
CA LEU A 75 -5.39 3.55 -22.59
C LEU A 75 -4.54 3.19 -23.82
N VAL A 76 -4.22 1.90 -24.01
CA VAL A 76 -3.50 1.40 -25.18
C VAL A 76 -4.30 1.64 -26.45
N GLN A 77 -5.61 1.37 -26.44
CA GLN A 77 -6.48 1.63 -27.59
C GLN A 77 -6.48 3.12 -27.99
N ARG A 78 -6.38 4.04 -27.01
CA ARG A 78 -6.45 5.48 -27.25
C ARG A 78 -5.11 6.15 -27.55
N ARG A 79 -3.99 5.63 -27.04
CA ARG A 79 -2.67 6.29 -27.10
C ARG A 79 -1.53 5.39 -27.59
N GLY A 80 -1.81 4.13 -27.92
CA GLY A 80 -0.81 3.12 -28.25
C GLY A 80 0.09 2.74 -27.08
N LEU A 81 1.00 1.80 -27.33
CA LEU A 81 1.95 1.30 -26.33
C LEU A 81 2.96 2.38 -25.91
N GLY A 82 3.47 3.20 -26.85
CA GLY A 82 4.39 4.30 -26.53
C GLY A 82 3.76 5.34 -25.60
N GLY A 83 2.48 5.68 -25.81
CA GLY A 83 1.72 6.55 -24.93
C GLY A 83 1.51 5.96 -23.53
N LEU A 84 1.33 4.64 -23.42
CA LEU A 84 1.24 3.93 -22.14
C LEU A 84 2.55 4.04 -21.35
N PHE A 85 3.68 3.68 -21.96
CA PHE A 85 4.99 3.70 -21.30
C PHE A 85 5.39 5.11 -20.86
N ARG A 86 5.27 6.10 -21.76
CA ARG A 86 5.56 7.50 -21.41
C ARG A 86 4.70 7.98 -20.25
N ASN A 87 3.40 7.67 -20.27
CA ASN A 87 2.47 8.06 -19.21
C ASN A 87 2.83 7.38 -17.87
N ARG A 88 3.24 6.11 -17.88
CA ARG A 88 3.64 5.38 -16.67
C ARG A 88 4.97 5.88 -16.13
N LEU A 89 5.96 6.11 -17.01
CA LEU A 89 7.28 6.59 -16.62
C LEU A 89 7.18 7.92 -15.87
N PHE A 90 6.53 8.93 -16.44
CA PHE A 90 6.43 10.24 -15.80
C PHE A 90 5.52 10.25 -14.56
N ARG A 91 4.53 9.36 -14.46
CA ARG A 91 3.66 9.30 -13.27
C ARG A 91 4.21 8.43 -12.14
N VAL A 92 5.14 7.53 -12.42
CA VAL A 92 5.68 6.59 -11.42
C VAL A 92 7.14 6.94 -11.10
N MET A 93 8.02 7.00 -12.10
CA MET A 93 9.45 7.22 -11.87
C MET A 93 9.76 8.62 -11.35
N LEU A 94 9.08 9.65 -11.88
CA LEU A 94 9.37 11.03 -11.46
C LEU A 94 9.00 11.25 -9.98
N PRO A 95 7.79 10.90 -9.48
CA PRO A 95 7.50 11.00 -8.06
C PRO A 95 8.37 10.06 -7.22
N PHE A 96 8.67 8.85 -7.72
CA PHE A 96 9.52 7.90 -7.00
C PHE A 96 10.92 8.48 -6.76
N LEU A 97 11.62 8.94 -7.80
CA LEU A 97 12.98 9.49 -7.64
C LEU A 97 13.01 10.74 -6.76
N LEU A 98 11.99 11.58 -6.86
CA LEU A 98 11.90 12.81 -6.07
C LEU A 98 11.62 12.54 -4.59
N PHE A 99 10.64 11.68 -4.30
CA PHE A 99 10.17 11.46 -2.93
C PHE A 99 10.83 10.28 -2.23
N TRP A 100 11.47 9.35 -2.94
CA TRP A 100 12.15 8.20 -2.33
C TRP A 100 13.20 8.61 -1.29
N PRO A 101 14.16 9.52 -1.54
CA PRO A 101 15.16 9.85 -0.53
C PRO A 101 14.53 10.53 0.70
N LEU A 102 13.51 11.37 0.48
CA LEU A 102 12.77 12.03 1.55
C LEU A 102 12.00 11.02 2.40
N VAL A 103 11.22 10.13 1.77
CA VAL A 103 10.43 9.10 2.47
C VAL A 103 11.36 8.13 3.19
N HIS A 104 12.46 7.71 2.56
CA HIS A 104 13.44 6.83 3.18
C HIS A 104 14.07 7.49 4.41
N LEU A 105 14.49 8.75 4.32
CA LEU A 105 15.06 9.50 5.44
C LEU A 105 14.04 9.68 6.57
N CYS A 106 12.81 10.10 6.25
CA CYS A 106 11.76 10.27 7.26
C CYS A 106 11.40 8.94 7.94
N LEU A 107 11.26 7.86 7.17
CA LEU A 107 10.91 6.55 7.72
C LEU A 107 12.04 6.01 8.59
N SER A 108 13.29 6.03 8.11
CA SER A 108 14.45 5.59 8.90
C SER A 108 14.62 6.42 10.18
N ALA A 109 14.53 7.75 10.10
CA ALA A 109 14.58 8.62 11.27
C ALA A 109 13.45 8.31 12.26
N SER A 110 12.22 8.12 11.77
CA SER A 110 11.08 7.75 12.62
C SER A 110 11.26 6.38 13.28
N THR A 111 11.82 5.40 12.56
CA THR A 111 12.07 4.06 13.10
C THR A 111 13.17 4.11 14.14
N LEU A 112 14.29 4.79 13.89
CA LEU A 112 15.36 4.94 14.88
C LEU A 112 14.88 5.69 16.13
N HIS A 113 14.11 6.76 15.96
CA HIS A 113 13.50 7.45 17.09
C HIS A 113 12.55 6.56 17.88
N ALA A 114 11.71 5.76 17.21
CA ALA A 114 10.82 4.80 17.86
C ALA A 114 11.59 3.70 18.59
N VAL A 115 12.72 3.27 18.03
CA VAL A 115 13.64 2.33 18.69
C VAL A 115 14.12 2.91 20.02
N ASP A 116 14.45 4.19 20.13
CA ASP A 116 14.97 4.74 21.39
C ASP A 116 13.88 5.11 22.41
N THR A 117 12.67 5.46 21.94
CA THR A 117 11.62 6.09 22.78
C THR A 117 10.47 5.18 23.19
N VAL A 118 10.20 4.11 22.43
CA VAL A 118 9.02 3.28 22.69
C VAL A 118 9.23 2.38 23.90
N GLU A 119 8.34 2.49 24.89
CA GLU A 119 8.35 1.69 26.13
C GLU A 119 8.13 0.19 25.86
N HIS A 120 7.32 -0.13 24.85
CA HIS A 120 6.96 -1.50 24.47
C HIS A 120 7.31 -1.76 23.01
N PRO A 121 8.59 -2.09 22.70
CA PRO A 121 9.02 -2.27 21.32
C PRO A 121 8.35 -3.49 20.69
N SER A 122 7.98 -3.36 19.42
CA SER A 122 7.57 -4.50 18.58
C SER A 122 8.76 -5.46 18.38
N PRO A 123 8.53 -6.73 17.98
CA PRO A 123 9.62 -7.67 17.75
C PRO A 123 10.66 -7.16 16.75
N LEU A 124 10.23 -6.43 15.72
CA LEU A 124 11.12 -5.78 14.76
C LEU A 124 11.99 -4.71 15.42
N LEU A 125 11.40 -3.80 16.22
CA LEU A 125 12.16 -2.75 16.90
C LEU A 125 13.13 -3.34 17.92
N ALA A 126 12.71 -4.41 18.63
CA ALA A 126 13.57 -5.14 19.56
C ALA A 126 14.76 -5.81 18.84
N LEU A 127 14.56 -6.33 17.62
CA LEU A 127 15.64 -6.86 16.79
C LEU A 127 16.62 -5.75 16.37
N ILE A 128 16.12 -4.59 15.95
CA ILE A 128 16.97 -3.45 15.55
C ILE A 128 17.82 -2.96 16.73
N ARG A 129 17.26 -2.90 17.95
CA ARG A 129 18.01 -2.55 19.17
C ARG A 129 19.23 -3.45 19.42
N GLN A 130 19.21 -4.71 18.97
CA GLN A 130 20.32 -5.65 19.18
C GLN A 130 21.52 -5.37 18.26
N PHE A 131 21.30 -4.66 17.15
CA PHE A 131 22.33 -4.36 16.14
C PHE A 131 22.81 -2.90 16.19
N GLN A 132 22.27 -2.08 17.09
CA GLN A 132 22.79 -0.75 17.42
C GLN A 132 23.88 -0.86 18.50
#